data_AF-A0A6V7J5X5-F1
#
_entry.id   AF-A0A6V7J5X5-F1
#
_cell.length_a   1.000
_cell.length_b   1.000
_cell.length_c   1.000
_cell.angle_alpha   90.00
_cell.angle_beta   90.00
_cell.angle_gamma   90.00
#
_symmetry.space_group_name_H-M   'P 1'
#
loop_
_entity.id
_entity.type
_entity.pdbx_description
1 polymer ?
#
loop_
_entity_poly.entity_id
_entity_poly.type
_entity_poly.pdbx_seq_one_letter_code
_entity_poly.pdbx_strand_id
1 'polypeptide(L)'
;HPEIPQRTGKINNVSKFDALFFGVHFKQAHTMDPMCRMLMEHAYEAIVDAGVNPKQLRGTKTGVFIGACFSESEKTWFYEKLQ
;
A
#
# COMPACT_ATOMS: atom_id res chain seq x y z
N HIS A 1 7.49 27.33 6.86
CA HIS A 1 6.31 27.58 7.70
C HIS A 1 6.65 27.35 9.16
N PRO A 2 6.93 28.42 9.93
CA PRO A 2 7.21 28.34 11.36
C PRO A 2 6.02 27.78 12.18
N GLU A 3 4.80 27.77 11.64
CA GLU A 3 3.61 27.19 12.28
C GLU A 3 3.46 25.67 12.15
N ILE A 4 4.25 25.00 11.30
CA ILE A 4 4.16 23.53 11.16
C ILE A 4 5.05 22.87 12.23
N PRO A 5 4.50 21.98 13.08
CA PRO A 5 5.30 21.22 14.03
C PRO A 5 6.40 20.43 13.32
N GLN A 6 7.64 20.54 13.81
CA GLN A 6 8.81 19.89 13.19
C GLN A 6 8.83 18.36 13.38
N ARG A 7 8.08 17.85 14.36
CA ARG A 7 8.05 16.42 14.70
C ARG A 7 6.82 15.77 14.07
N THR A 8 7.05 14.68 13.36
CA THR A 8 6.00 13.83 12.79
C THR A 8 6.47 12.38 12.74
N GLY A 9 5.54 11.44 12.82
CA GLY A 9 5.81 10.02 12.64
C GLY A 9 5.99 9.72 11.16
N LYS A 10 7.17 9.26 10.75
CA LYS A 10 7.46 8.90 9.36
C LYS A 10 7.68 7.40 9.26
N ILE A 11 7.04 6.80 8.27
CA ILE A 11 7.30 5.42 7.90
C ILE A 11 8.56 5.43 7.03
N ASN A 12 9.49 4.50 7.32
CA ASN A 12 10.69 4.34 6.52
C ASN A 12 10.37 3.55 5.25
N ASN A 13 11.09 3.81 4.16
CA ASN A 13 11.05 2.98 2.95
C ASN A 13 9.67 2.87 2.27
N VAL A 14 8.82 3.89 2.36
CA VAL A 14 7.48 3.95 1.74
C VAL A 14 7.49 3.71 0.22
N SER A 15 8.65 3.84 -0.42
CA SER A 15 8.82 3.56 -1.86
C SER A 15 8.99 2.09 -2.20
N LYS A 16 9.33 1.21 -1.23
CA LYS A 16 9.58 -0.22 -1.48
C LYS A 16 8.27 -0.95 -1.74
N PHE A 17 8.34 -1.91 -2.67
CA PHE A 17 7.24 -2.82 -3.00
C PHE A 17 7.76 -3.97 -3.88
N ASP A 18 7.46 -5.22 -3.53
CA ASP A 18 7.76 -6.39 -4.38
C ASP A 18 6.69 -6.58 -5.48
N ALA A 19 6.79 -5.76 -6.52
CA ALA A 19 5.81 -5.77 -7.62
C ALA A 19 5.73 -7.12 -8.35
N LEU A 20 6.84 -7.83 -8.51
CA LEU A 20 6.87 -9.11 -9.22
C LEU A 20 6.12 -10.19 -8.45
N PHE A 21 6.33 -10.24 -7.13
CA PHE A 21 5.64 -11.16 -6.24
C PHE A 21 4.11 -11.03 -6.32
N PHE A 22 3.61 -9.79 -6.37
CA PHE A 22 2.18 -9.50 -6.50
C PHE A 22 1.66 -9.48 -7.94
N GLY A 23 2.50 -9.79 -8.93
CA GLY A 23 2.10 -9.80 -10.35
C GLY A 23 1.74 -8.42 -10.91
N VAL A 24 2.27 -7.35 -10.32
CA VAL A 24 2.05 -5.96 -10.74
C VAL A 24 3.15 -5.54 -11.71
N HIS A 25 2.77 -4.98 -12.85
CA HIS A 25 3.74 -4.46 -13.82
C HIS A 25 4.49 -3.24 -13.24
N PHE A 26 5.80 -3.13 -13.50
CA PHE A 26 6.66 -2.07 -12.93
C PHE A 26 6.09 -0.65 -13.09
N LYS A 27 5.56 -0.32 -14.27
CA LYS A 27 4.93 0.99 -14.53
C LYS A 27 3.69 1.23 -13.66
N GLN A 28 2.90 0.20 -13.40
CA GLN A 28 1.71 0.31 -12.55
C GLN A 28 2.11 0.45 -11.08
N ALA A 29 3.12 -0.31 -10.62
CA ALA A 29 3.63 -0.20 -9.27
C ALA A 29 4.11 1.23 -8.92
N HIS A 30 4.65 1.97 -9.89
CA HIS A 30 5.08 3.36 -9.72
C HIS A 30 3.93 4.36 -9.56
N THR A 31 2.75 4.03 -10.10
CA THR A 31 1.55 4.87 -10.02
C THR A 31 0.63 4.46 -8.88
N MET A 32 0.92 3.35 -8.18
CA MET A 32 0.13 2.89 -7.06
C MET A 32 0.39 3.72 -5.81
N ASP A 33 -0.69 4.05 -5.11
CA ASP A 33 -0.63 4.67 -3.79
C ASP A 33 0.26 3.82 -2.84
N PRO A 34 1.21 4.43 -2.11
CA PRO A 34 2.09 3.69 -1.21
C PRO A 34 1.35 2.93 -0.11
N MET A 35 0.23 3.44 0.41
CA MET A 35 -0.55 2.71 1.43
C MET A 35 -1.15 1.44 0.85
N CYS A 36 -1.60 1.47 -0.40
CA CYS A 36 -2.06 0.26 -1.10
C CYS A 36 -0.95 -0.78 -1.26
N ARG A 37 0.27 -0.34 -1.64
CA ARG A 37 1.43 -1.24 -1.78
C ARG A 37 1.83 -1.89 -0.45
N MET A 38 1.92 -1.10 0.61
CA MET A 38 2.21 -1.60 1.96
C MET A 38 1.11 -2.55 2.47
N LEU A 39 -0.16 -2.24 2.21
CA LEU A 39 -1.27 -3.09 2.62
C LEU A 39 -1.18 -4.49 2.01
N MET A 40 -0.75 -4.61 0.75
CA MET A 40 -0.58 -5.91 0.09
C MET A 40 0.50 -6.75 0.76
N GLU A 41 1.65 -6.15 1.09
CA GLU A 41 2.75 -6.81 1.80
C GLU A 41 2.32 -7.23 3.21
N HIS A 42 1.77 -6.30 4.00
CA HIS A 42 1.36 -6.60 5.38
C HIS A 42 0.20 -7.58 5.47
N ALA A 43 -0.73 -7.58 4.52
CA ALA A 43 -1.79 -8.60 4.47
C ALA A 43 -1.19 -9.99 4.23
N TYR A 44 -0.20 -10.11 3.34
CA TYR A 44 0.49 -11.37 3.11
C TYR A 44 1.27 -11.83 4.34
N GLU A 45 2.05 -10.92 4.96
CA GLU A 45 2.81 -11.17 6.18
C GLU A 45 1.91 -11.64 7.32
N ALA A 46 0.77 -10.98 7.54
CA ALA A 46 -0.18 -11.32 8.59
C ALA A 46 -0.77 -12.74 8.42
N ILE A 47 -1.02 -13.16 7.18
CA ILE A 47 -1.52 -14.51 6.90
C ILE A 47 -0.44 -15.56 7.22
N VAL A 48 0.81 -15.29 6.83
CA VAL A 48 1.94 -16.20 7.12
C VAL A 48 2.26 -16.23 8.62
N ASP A 49 2.22 -15.09 9.29
CA ASP A 49 2.40 -14.96 10.75
C ASP A 49 1.34 -15.78 11.52
N ALA A 50 0.10 -15.83 11.02
CA ALA A 50 -0.95 -16.70 11.55
C ALA A 50 -0.70 -18.21 11.30
N GLY A 51 0.40 -18.59 10.64
CA GLY A 51 0.73 -19.97 10.28
C GLY A 51 -0.15 -20.54 9.15
N VAL A 52 -0.90 -19.69 8.46
CA VAL A 52 -1.81 -20.09 7.38
C VAL A 52 -1.09 -19.96 6.04
N ASN A 53 -1.23 -20.96 5.16
CA ASN A 53 -0.75 -20.82 3.79
C ASN A 53 -1.74 -19.94 3.00
N PRO A 54 -1.34 -18.79 2.44
CA PRO A 54 -2.24 -17.89 1.71
C PRO A 54 -3.01 -18.56 0.55
N LYS A 55 -2.45 -19.62 -0.04
CA LYS A 55 -3.12 -20.39 -1.09
C LYS A 55 -4.40 -21.08 -0.60
N GLN A 56 -4.50 -21.40 0.69
CA GLN A 56 -5.67 -22.04 1.29
C GLN A 56 -6.88 -21.10 1.39
N LEU A 57 -6.64 -19.79 1.45
CA LEU A 57 -7.70 -18.79 1.52
C LEU A 57 -8.31 -18.50 0.13
N ARG A 58 -7.65 -18.92 -0.95
CA ARG A 58 -8.11 -18.67 -2.32
C ARG A 58 -9.44 -19.39 -2.59
N GLY A 59 -10.46 -18.63 -3.00
CA GLY A 59 -11.79 -19.16 -3.30
C GLY A 59 -12.67 -19.41 -2.07
N THR A 60 -12.18 -19.08 -0.87
CA THR A 60 -12.97 -19.14 0.37
C THR A 60 -13.78 -17.87 0.55
N LYS A 61 -14.68 -17.84 1.56
CA LYS A 61 -15.47 -16.66 1.93
C LYS A 61 -14.70 -15.72 2.88
N THR A 62 -13.40 -15.52 2.65
CA THR A 62 -12.60 -14.57 3.45
C THR A 62 -12.98 -13.13 3.08
N GLY A 63 -13.42 -12.36 4.07
CA GLY A 63 -13.68 -10.93 3.93
C GLY A 63 -12.41 -10.09 4.12
N VAL A 64 -12.37 -8.92 3.50
CA VAL A 64 -11.31 -7.92 3.67
C VAL A 64 -11.98 -6.61 4.08
N PHE A 65 -11.57 -6.05 5.21
CA PHE A 65 -12.08 -4.79 5.75
C PHE A 65 -10.90 -3.85 5.97
N ILE A 66 -10.93 -2.68 5.32
CA ILE A 66 -9.83 -1.70 5.34
C ILE A 66 -10.37 -0.38 5.86
N GLY A 67 -9.75 0.13 6.92
CA GLY A 67 -9.91 1.52 7.34
C GLY A 67 -8.93 2.39 6.57
N ALA A 68 -9.42 3.32 5.76
CA ALA A 68 -8.60 4.26 5.00
C ALA A 68 -9.14 5.69 5.18
N CYS A 69 -8.23 6.65 5.28
CA CYS A 69 -8.56 8.07 5.36
C CYS A 69 -7.53 8.84 4.53
N PHE A 70 -8.02 9.62 3.55
CA PHE A 70 -7.24 10.38 2.57
C PHE A 70 -6.44 9.52 1.57
N SER A 71 -6.48 9.90 0.29
CA SER A 71 -5.58 9.41 -0.76
C SER A 71 -4.88 10.62 -1.37
N GLU A 72 -3.73 10.97 -0.80
CA GLU A 72 -2.99 12.16 -1.26
C GLU A 72 -2.27 11.88 -2.59
N SER A 73 -1.81 10.64 -2.80
CA SER A 73 -1.17 10.24 -4.06
C SER A 73 -2.07 10.45 -5.27
N GLU A 74 -3.37 10.14 -5.16
CA GLU A 74 -4.32 10.42 -6.24
C GLU A 74 -4.34 11.90 -6.61
N LYS A 75 -4.23 12.80 -5.64
CA LYS A 75 -4.20 14.24 -5.90
C LYS A 75 -2.91 14.66 -6.61
N THR A 76 -1.76 14.17 -6.17
CA THR A 76 -0.47 14.50 -6.81
C THR A 76 -0.40 13.99 -8.25
N TRP A 77 -0.79 12.73 -8.50
CA TRP A 77 -0.69 12.15 -9.85
C TRP A 77 -1.74 12.66 -10.83
N PHE A 78 -2.97 12.94 -10.38
CA PHE A 78 -4.01 13.46 -11.27
C PHE A 78 -3.93 14.98 -11.47
N TYR A 79 -3.55 15.79 -10.47
CA TYR A 79 -3.59 17.25 -10.61
C TYR A 79 -2.27 17.88 -11.09
N GLU A 80 -1.09 17.35 -10.76
CA GLU A 80 0.18 17.94 -11.23
C GLU A 80 0.60 17.52 -12.64
N LYS A 81 0.12 16.36 -13.14
CA LYS A 81 0.48 15.87 -14.50
C LYS A 81 -0.51 16.24 -15.61
N LEU A 82 -1.62 16.90 -15.27
CA LEU A 82 -2.63 17.40 -16.21
C LEU A 82 -2.48 18.90 -16.53
N GLN A 83 -1.49 19.58 -15.93
CA GLN A 83 -0.97 20.88 -16.37
C GLN A 83 0.38 20.68 -17.09
#